data_AF-A0A9D7A9X0-F1
#
_entry.id   AF-A0A9D7A9X0-F1
#
_cell.length_a   1.000
_cell.length_b   1.000
_cell.length_c   1.000
_cell.angle_alpha   90.00
_cell.angle_beta   90.00
_cell.angle_gamma   90.00
#
_symmetry.space_group_name_H-M   'P 1'
#
loop_
_entity.id
_entity.type
_entity.pdbx_description
1 polymer ?
#
loop_
_entity_poly.entity_id
_entity_poly.type
_entity_poly.pdbx_seq_one_letter_code
_entity_poly.pdbx_strand_id
1 'polypeptide(L)'
;MKLTDLMPEDDWAALEDELTARFGLQSTAYNPDGFSVTGRSVFVSRLCEALKSRPTALSTICAAANLNFMAEAKATGCAVIAECDAGLVKVAVPVFVDGLFLGTVGGCGKLPEGGEAEEFLIAKTTGLTEGEVTCLCRDTGEVGREKLKEMAGFITSRLAEILSRAKNSGRI
;
A
#
# COMPACT_ATOMS: atom_id res chain seq x y z
N MET A 1 -3.32 19.39 9.96
CA MET A 1 -4.23 18.24 9.97
C MET A 1 -3.46 17.00 9.51
N LYS A 2 -3.74 15.85 10.10
CA LYS A 2 -3.13 14.54 9.86
C LYS A 2 -4.23 13.48 9.75
N LEU A 3 -3.90 12.30 9.25
CA LEU A 3 -4.85 11.17 9.21
C LEU A 3 -5.38 10.81 10.61
N THR A 4 -4.55 10.92 11.64
CA THR A 4 -4.93 10.66 13.04
C THR A 4 -5.91 11.68 13.63
N ASP A 5 -6.09 12.84 12.97
CA ASP A 5 -7.12 13.80 13.37
C ASP A 5 -8.52 13.33 12.89
N LEU A 6 -8.60 12.47 11.86
CA LEU A 6 -9.86 11.90 11.37
C LEU A 6 -10.37 10.80 12.30
N MET A 7 -9.48 9.86 12.63
CA MET A 7 -9.72 8.80 13.60
C MET A 7 -8.41 8.34 14.26
N PRO A 8 -8.45 7.80 15.49
CA PRO A 8 -7.28 7.29 16.20
C PRO A 8 -6.47 6.26 15.40
N GLU A 9 -5.21 6.09 15.79
CA GLU A 9 -4.30 5.10 15.19
C GLU A 9 -4.86 3.67 15.24
N ASP A 10 -5.51 3.28 16.34
CA ASP A 10 -6.14 1.96 16.50
C ASP A 10 -7.29 1.73 15.49
N ASP A 11 -8.02 2.78 15.12
CA ASP A 11 -9.08 2.68 14.11
C ASP A 11 -8.50 2.56 12.69
N TRP A 12 -7.36 3.22 12.43
CA TRP A 12 -6.59 3.01 11.20
C TRP A 12 -6.04 1.59 11.12
N ALA A 13 -5.52 1.08 12.22
CA ALA A 13 -5.05 -0.29 12.35
C ALA A 13 -6.17 -1.31 12.07
N ALA A 14 -7.36 -1.11 12.63
CA ALA A 14 -8.51 -1.96 12.36
C ALA A 14 -8.92 -1.94 10.87
N LEU A 15 -8.88 -0.77 10.23
CA LEU A 15 -9.16 -0.65 8.79
C LEU A 15 -8.10 -1.40 7.95
N GLU A 16 -6.82 -1.26 8.28
CA GLU A 16 -5.74 -2.00 7.60
C GLU A 16 -5.93 -3.53 7.71
N ASP A 17 -6.33 -4.02 8.89
CA ASP A 17 -6.55 -5.45 9.12
C ASP A 17 -7.75 -5.96 8.32
N GLU A 18 -8.84 -5.19 8.29
CA GLU A 18 -10.03 -5.49 7.48
C GLU A 18 -9.69 -5.55 5.99
N LEU A 19 -8.96 -4.56 5.47
CA LEU A 19 -8.54 -4.51 4.08
C LEU A 19 -7.63 -5.70 3.74
N THR A 20 -6.69 -6.01 4.63
CA THR A 20 -5.77 -7.15 4.45
C THR A 20 -6.53 -8.47 4.43
N ALA A 21 -7.46 -8.68 5.37
CA ALA A 21 -8.28 -9.89 5.44
C ALA A 21 -9.19 -10.05 4.22
N ARG A 22 -9.75 -8.95 3.70
CA ARG A 22 -10.71 -8.96 2.59
C ARG A 22 -10.04 -9.08 1.21
N PHE A 23 -8.88 -8.47 1.02
CA PHE A 23 -8.25 -8.34 -0.29
C PHE A 23 -6.93 -9.10 -0.43
N GLY A 24 -6.36 -9.63 0.67
CA GLY A 24 -5.12 -10.41 0.64
C GLY A 24 -3.86 -9.60 0.29
N LEU A 25 -3.94 -8.27 0.42
CA LEU A 25 -2.86 -7.31 0.16
C LEU A 25 -2.41 -6.70 1.49
N GLN A 26 -1.11 -6.47 1.66
CA GLN A 26 -0.58 -5.76 2.82
C GLN A 26 -1.12 -4.33 2.80
N SER A 27 -2.12 -4.06 3.64
CA SER A 27 -2.79 -2.77 3.65
C SER A 27 -2.15 -1.83 4.66
N THR A 28 -2.00 -0.56 4.30
CA THR A 28 -1.34 0.45 5.14
C THR A 28 -1.88 1.85 4.83
N ALA A 29 -2.12 2.63 5.87
CA ALA A 29 -2.35 4.07 5.79
C ALA A 29 -1.00 4.80 5.90
N TYR A 30 -0.67 5.62 4.91
CA TYR A 30 0.56 6.40 4.86
C TYR A 30 0.28 7.88 5.02
N ASN A 31 1.06 8.56 5.87
CA ASN A 31 1.05 10.02 5.98
C ASN A 31 1.66 10.68 4.71
N PRO A 32 1.65 12.02 4.56
CA PRO A 32 2.15 12.69 3.35
C PRO A 32 3.65 12.48 3.08
N ASP A 33 4.42 12.10 4.10
CA ASP A 33 5.86 11.83 4.01
C ASP A 33 6.17 10.36 3.66
N GLY A 34 5.12 9.53 3.50
CA GLY A 34 5.25 8.12 3.12
C GLY A 34 5.52 7.16 4.28
N PHE A 35 5.37 7.61 5.54
CA PHE A 35 5.47 6.77 6.72
C PHE A 35 4.12 6.17 7.10
N SER A 36 4.13 4.91 7.53
CA SER A 36 2.93 4.25 8.07
C SER A 36 2.42 5.02 9.28
N VAL A 37 1.12 5.28 9.32
CA VAL A 37 0.47 5.93 10.46
C VAL A 37 0.46 5.02 11.68
N THR A 38 0.36 3.70 11.49
CA THR A 38 0.26 2.71 12.58
C THR A 38 1.62 2.11 12.95
N GLY A 39 2.66 2.34 12.14
CA GLY A 39 3.99 1.72 12.30
C GLY A 39 4.00 0.20 12.12
N ARG A 40 2.86 -0.44 11.84
CA ARG A 40 2.75 -1.90 11.76
C ARG A 40 3.32 -2.43 10.46
N SER A 41 3.89 -3.63 10.52
CA SER A 41 4.39 -4.37 9.37
C SER A 41 3.70 -5.73 9.30
N VAL A 42 2.66 -5.84 8.47
CA VAL A 42 1.97 -7.11 8.19
C VAL A 42 2.41 -7.60 6.82
N PHE A 43 3.12 -8.73 6.75
CA PHE A 43 3.58 -9.28 5.47
C PHE A 43 2.57 -10.30 4.93
N VAL A 44 2.11 -10.07 3.69
CA VAL A 44 1.23 -11.02 2.96
C VAL A 44 2.00 -11.95 2.02
N SER A 45 3.31 -11.75 1.90
CA SER A 45 4.23 -12.62 1.15
C SER A 45 5.63 -12.59 1.76
N ARG A 46 6.34 -13.71 1.62
CA ARG A 46 7.75 -13.84 2.04
C ARG A 46 8.67 -12.93 1.24
N LEU A 47 8.32 -12.65 -0.02
CA LEU A 47 9.05 -11.70 -0.85
C LEU A 47 9.00 -10.29 -0.26
N CYS A 48 7.81 -9.80 0.15
CA CYS A 48 7.70 -8.49 0.77
C CYS A 48 8.47 -8.38 2.09
N GLU A 49 8.48 -9.45 2.89
CA GLU A 49 9.33 -9.52 4.10
C GLU A 49 10.81 -9.39 3.74
N ALA A 50 11.28 -10.18 2.77
CA ALA A 50 12.69 -10.15 2.33
C ALA A 50 13.12 -8.79 1.75
N LEU A 51 12.23 -8.10 1.03
CA LEU A 51 12.46 -6.77 0.49
C LEU A 51 12.52 -5.72 1.61
N LYS A 52 11.53 -5.69 2.51
CA LYS A 52 11.45 -4.65 3.54
C LYS A 52 12.44 -4.85 4.69
N SER A 53 12.95 -6.07 4.91
CA SER A 53 13.98 -6.35 5.92
C SER A 53 15.39 -5.92 5.49
N ARG A 54 15.57 -5.43 4.26
CA ARG A 54 16.87 -5.06 3.70
C ARG A 54 16.88 -3.57 3.35
N PRO A 55 17.78 -2.76 3.92
CA PRO A 55 17.75 -1.30 3.72
C PRO A 55 17.80 -0.86 2.26
N THR A 56 18.64 -1.50 1.43
CA THR A 56 18.75 -1.18 0.00
C THR A 56 17.43 -1.47 -0.72
N ALA A 57 16.91 -2.69 -0.67
CA ALA A 57 15.63 -3.02 -1.29
C ALA A 57 14.44 -2.19 -0.74
N LEU A 58 14.38 -1.98 0.58
CA LEU A 58 13.35 -1.14 1.20
C LEU A 58 13.35 0.28 0.63
N SER A 59 14.53 0.91 0.54
CA SER A 59 14.66 2.28 0.05
C SER A 59 14.47 2.40 -1.47
N THR A 60 15.05 1.48 -2.26
CA THR A 60 15.05 1.58 -3.72
C THR A 60 13.78 1.06 -4.37
N ILE A 61 13.08 0.10 -3.76
CA ILE A 61 11.86 -0.49 -4.31
C ILE A 61 10.65 0.00 -3.52
N CYS A 62 10.55 -0.34 -2.24
CA CYS A 62 9.30 -0.15 -1.51
C CYS A 62 9.00 1.32 -1.20
N ALA A 63 9.98 2.07 -0.67
CA ALA A 63 9.81 3.48 -0.33
C ALA A 63 9.68 4.35 -1.58
N ALA A 64 10.56 4.12 -2.58
CA ALA A 64 10.50 4.82 -3.87
C ALA A 64 9.14 4.62 -4.56
N ALA A 65 8.66 3.38 -4.67
CA ALA A 65 7.34 3.12 -5.21
C ALA A 65 6.25 3.80 -4.37
N ASN A 66 6.28 3.71 -3.03
CA ASN A 66 5.25 4.36 -2.22
C ASN A 66 5.14 5.86 -2.48
N LEU A 67 6.28 6.57 -2.55
CA LEU A 67 6.33 8.00 -2.82
C LEU A 67 5.82 8.34 -4.23
N ASN A 68 6.17 7.55 -5.24
CA ASN A 68 5.69 7.75 -6.61
C ASN A 68 4.16 7.63 -6.70
N PHE A 69 3.59 6.57 -6.13
CA PHE A 69 2.14 6.35 -6.14
C PHE A 69 1.41 7.43 -5.36
N MET A 70 1.96 7.87 -4.22
CA MET A 70 1.41 8.98 -3.46
C MET A 70 1.44 10.30 -4.23
N ALA A 71 2.54 10.58 -4.95
CA ALA A 71 2.66 11.78 -5.76
C ALA A 71 1.61 11.80 -6.88
N GLU A 72 1.41 10.67 -7.57
CA GLU A 72 0.38 10.55 -8.61
C GLU A 72 -1.04 10.64 -8.03
N ALA A 73 -1.32 9.95 -6.92
CA ALA A 73 -2.62 10.00 -6.25
C ALA A 73 -2.94 11.42 -5.77
N LYS A 74 -1.92 12.13 -5.25
CA LYS A 74 -2.04 13.54 -4.87
C LYS A 74 -2.29 14.45 -6.07
N ALA A 75 -1.59 14.24 -7.19
CA ALA A 75 -1.70 15.08 -8.37
C ALA A 75 -3.05 14.91 -9.09
N THR A 76 -3.55 13.67 -9.15
CA THR A 76 -4.78 13.33 -9.87
C THR A 76 -6.03 13.45 -9.00
N GLY A 77 -5.89 13.33 -7.68
CA GLY A 77 -7.02 13.18 -6.77
C GLY A 77 -7.73 11.81 -6.88
N CYS A 78 -7.17 10.89 -7.65
CA CYS A 78 -7.76 9.60 -7.97
C CYS A 78 -6.96 8.45 -7.35
N ALA A 79 -7.62 7.30 -7.20
CA ALA A 79 -6.94 6.07 -6.82
C ALA A 79 -5.94 5.66 -7.91
N VAL A 80 -4.73 5.27 -7.49
CA VAL A 80 -3.68 4.76 -8.37
C VAL A 80 -3.58 3.25 -8.18
N ILE A 81 -3.60 2.51 -9.29
CA ILE A 81 -3.41 1.06 -9.33
C ILE A 81 -2.34 0.79 -10.39
N ALA A 82 -1.16 0.38 -9.95
CA ALA A 82 -0.02 0.13 -10.81
C ALA A 82 0.95 -0.86 -10.15
N GLU A 83 2.01 -1.23 -10.86
CA GLU A 83 3.06 -2.13 -10.39
C GLU A 83 4.25 -1.33 -9.84
N CYS A 84 4.93 -1.88 -8.83
CA CYS A 84 6.22 -1.37 -8.38
C CYS A 84 7.37 -2.02 -9.18
N ASP A 85 8.60 -1.57 -8.94
CA ASP A 85 9.78 -2.08 -9.65
C ASP A 85 10.07 -3.56 -9.39
N ALA A 86 9.43 -4.20 -8.40
CA ALA A 86 9.51 -5.65 -8.18
C ALA A 86 8.44 -6.45 -8.94
N GLY A 87 7.60 -5.80 -9.75
CA GLY A 87 6.47 -6.41 -10.47
C GLY A 87 5.20 -6.59 -9.61
N LEU A 88 5.19 -6.08 -8.37
CA LEU A 88 4.06 -6.25 -7.46
C LEU A 88 3.06 -5.10 -7.60
N VAL A 89 1.77 -5.42 -7.63
CA VAL A 89 0.72 -4.40 -7.67
C VAL A 89 0.61 -3.65 -6.35
N LYS A 90 0.26 -2.37 -6.45
CA LYS A 90 -0.11 -1.50 -5.34
C LYS A 90 -1.37 -0.70 -5.70
N VAL A 91 -2.26 -0.59 -4.73
CA VAL A 91 -3.39 0.34 -4.72
C VAL A 91 -3.04 1.50 -3.78
N ALA A 92 -3.28 2.73 -4.18
CA ALA A 92 -3.14 3.92 -3.34
C ALA A 92 -4.34 4.85 -3.57
N VAL A 93 -5.20 4.99 -2.55
CA VAL A 93 -6.34 5.89 -2.58
C VAL A 93 -6.00 7.15 -1.78
N PRO A 94 -6.05 8.34 -2.39
CA PRO A 94 -5.67 9.58 -1.71
C PRO A 94 -6.73 10.01 -0.68
N VAL A 95 -6.28 10.60 0.41
CA VAL A 95 -7.14 11.19 1.44
C VAL A 95 -6.97 12.70 1.42
N PHE A 96 -8.06 13.42 1.20
CA PHE A 96 -8.11 14.88 1.17
C PHE A 96 -9.13 15.42 2.16
N VAL A 97 -8.79 16.52 2.83
CA VAL A 97 -9.73 17.36 3.59
C VAL A 97 -9.57 18.80 3.13
N ASP A 98 -10.64 19.39 2.61
CA ASP A 98 -10.67 20.78 2.12
C ASP A 98 -9.49 21.13 1.19
N GLY A 99 -9.15 20.19 0.30
CA GLY A 99 -8.04 20.32 -0.66
C GLY A 99 -6.65 20.02 -0.09
N LEU A 100 -6.52 19.81 1.22
CA LEU A 100 -5.28 19.39 1.86
C LEU A 100 -5.09 17.87 1.75
N PHE A 101 -3.99 17.45 1.13
CA PHE A 101 -3.59 16.05 1.05
C PHE A 101 -3.06 15.55 2.40
N LEU A 102 -3.72 14.55 2.98
CA LEU A 102 -3.36 13.95 4.27
C LEU A 102 -2.57 12.65 4.13
N GLY A 103 -2.50 12.07 2.93
CA GLY A 103 -1.80 10.81 2.70
C GLY A 103 -2.60 9.86 1.82
N THR A 104 -2.28 8.57 1.89
CA THR A 104 -2.98 7.51 1.13
C THR A 104 -3.36 6.34 2.01
N VAL A 105 -4.39 5.61 1.60
CA VAL A 105 -4.76 4.30 2.15
C VAL A 105 -4.82 3.32 0.99
N GLY A 106 -4.28 2.13 1.19
CA GLY A 106 -4.20 1.14 0.12
C GLY A 106 -3.50 -0.12 0.54
N GLY A 107 -3.03 -0.90 -0.41
CA GLY A 107 -2.26 -2.11 -0.13
C GLY A 107 -1.45 -2.62 -1.32
N CYS A 108 -0.50 -3.50 -1.05
CA CYS A 108 0.40 -4.08 -2.06
C CYS A 108 0.79 -5.53 -1.73
N GLY A 109 1.62 -6.14 -2.58
CA GLY A 109 2.35 -7.37 -2.24
C GLY A 109 1.92 -8.63 -2.97
N LYS A 110 1.16 -8.49 -4.07
CA LYS A 110 0.76 -9.56 -4.99
C LYS A 110 1.21 -9.24 -6.40
N LEU A 111 1.36 -10.26 -7.25
CA LEU A 111 1.55 -10.07 -8.69
C LEU A 111 0.21 -9.75 -9.36
N PRO A 112 0.18 -8.98 -10.46
CA PRO A 112 -1.01 -8.95 -11.30
C PRO A 112 -1.23 -10.34 -11.92
N GLU A 113 -2.46 -10.63 -12.32
CA GLU A 113 -2.79 -11.89 -13.00
C GLU A 113 -1.95 -12.09 -14.26
N GLY A 114 -1.20 -13.20 -14.32
CA GLY A 114 -0.23 -13.50 -15.39
C GLY A 114 1.01 -12.59 -15.40
N GLY A 115 1.25 -11.83 -14.33
CA GLY A 115 2.45 -11.01 -14.15
C GLY A 115 3.64 -11.80 -13.62
N GLU A 116 4.83 -11.22 -13.77
CA GLU A 116 6.09 -11.80 -13.31
C GLU A 116 6.81 -10.82 -12.38
N ALA A 117 7.56 -11.35 -11.42
CA ALA A 117 8.40 -10.54 -10.55
C ALA A 117 9.72 -10.19 -11.25
N GLU A 118 10.26 -9.01 -10.97
CA GLU A 118 11.56 -8.57 -11.49
C GLU A 118 12.72 -9.22 -10.70
N GLU A 119 12.89 -10.53 -10.89
CA GLU A 119 13.82 -11.36 -10.10
C GLU A 119 15.26 -10.83 -10.10
N PHE A 120 15.74 -10.32 -11.25
CA PHE A 120 17.08 -9.75 -11.35
C PHE A 120 17.25 -8.50 -10.47
N LEU A 121 16.29 -7.58 -10.51
CA LEU A 121 16.32 -6.37 -9.67
C LEU A 121 16.23 -6.73 -8.19
N ILE A 122 15.35 -7.68 -7.85
CA ILE A 122 15.18 -8.18 -6.49
C ILE A 122 16.50 -8.79 -6.00
N ALA A 123 17.14 -9.69 -6.76
CA ALA A 123 18.42 -10.28 -6.39
C ALA A 123 19.50 -9.21 -6.19
N LYS A 124 19.58 -8.24 -7.10
CA LYS A 124 20.57 -7.17 -7.04
C LYS A 124 20.41 -6.27 -5.81
N THR A 125 19.19 -5.92 -5.44
CA THR A 125 18.89 -4.99 -4.34
C THR A 125 18.85 -5.68 -2.98
N THR A 126 18.57 -6.98 -2.95
CA THR A 126 18.53 -7.77 -1.71
C THR A 126 19.85 -8.47 -1.38
N GLY A 127 20.71 -8.69 -2.38
CA GLY A 127 21.92 -9.50 -2.25
C GLY A 127 21.65 -11.00 -2.10
N LEU A 128 20.42 -11.44 -2.36
CA LEU A 128 20.04 -12.86 -2.39
C LEU A 128 20.53 -13.53 -3.68
N THR A 129 20.71 -14.84 -3.64
CA THR A 129 20.96 -15.64 -4.84
C THR A 129 19.70 -15.72 -5.72
N GLU A 130 19.89 -15.94 -7.02
CA GLU A 130 18.77 -16.13 -7.96
C GLU A 130 17.80 -17.22 -7.48
N GLY A 131 18.32 -18.37 -7.03
CA GLY A 131 17.50 -19.48 -6.53
C GLY A 131 16.68 -19.13 -5.28
N GLU A 132 17.20 -18.29 -4.37
CA GLU A 132 16.43 -17.79 -3.23
C GLU A 132 15.33 -16.83 -3.68
N VAL A 133 15.61 -15.95 -4.64
CA VAL A 133 14.62 -15.02 -5.19
C VAL A 133 13.50 -15.74 -5.92
N THR A 134 13.83 -16.66 -6.83
CA THR A 134 12.83 -17.47 -7.53
C THR A 134 11.92 -18.20 -6.54
N CYS A 135 12.47 -18.74 -5.45
CA CYS A 135 11.68 -19.38 -4.39
C CYS A 135 10.70 -18.40 -3.72
N LEU A 136 11.15 -17.18 -3.38
CA LEU A 136 10.31 -16.15 -2.77
C LEU A 136 9.21 -15.66 -3.73
N CYS A 137 9.52 -15.51 -5.02
CA CYS A 137 8.58 -15.02 -6.02
C CYS A 137 7.41 -16.00 -6.23
N ARG A 138 7.68 -17.32 -6.26
CA ARG A 138 6.64 -18.35 -6.42
C ARG A 138 5.55 -18.31 -5.35
N ASP A 139 5.89 -17.91 -4.13
CA ASP A 139 4.95 -17.84 -2.99
C ASP A 139 4.15 -16.52 -2.95
N THR A 140 4.39 -15.58 -3.86
CA THR A 140 3.80 -14.24 -3.80
C THR A 140 2.30 -14.27 -4.09
N GLY A 141 1.86 -15.12 -5.02
CA GLY A 141 0.48 -15.21 -5.47
C GLY A 141 0.03 -14.02 -6.32
N GLU A 142 -1.12 -14.19 -6.97
CA GLU A 142 -1.64 -13.24 -7.96
C GLU A 142 -2.94 -12.57 -7.49
N VAL A 143 -3.26 -11.42 -8.08
CA VAL A 143 -4.53 -10.72 -7.88
C VAL A 143 -5.04 -10.13 -9.20
N GLY A 144 -6.31 -10.40 -9.51
CA GLY A 144 -6.97 -9.91 -10.71
C GLY A 144 -7.32 -8.42 -10.63
N ARG A 145 -7.35 -7.76 -11.79
CA ARG A 145 -7.61 -6.31 -11.91
C ARG A 145 -8.94 -5.88 -11.29
N GLU A 146 -9.99 -6.69 -11.42
CA GLU A 146 -11.30 -6.38 -10.84
C GLU A 146 -11.28 -6.38 -9.31
N LYS A 147 -10.46 -7.24 -8.69
CA LYS A 147 -10.29 -7.26 -7.22
C LYS A 147 -9.57 -6.01 -6.73
N LEU A 148 -8.60 -5.50 -7.49
CA LEU A 148 -7.91 -4.25 -7.19
C LEU A 148 -8.83 -3.03 -7.32
N LYS A 149 -9.70 -3.01 -8.34
CA LYS A 149 -10.74 -1.99 -8.49
C LYS A 149 -11.77 -2.05 -7.35
N GLU A 150 -12.19 -3.26 -6.96
CA GLU A 150 -13.08 -3.48 -5.81
C GLU A 150 -12.45 -2.89 -4.54
N MET A 151 -11.16 -3.15 -4.31
CA MET A 151 -10.42 -2.59 -3.17
C MET A 151 -10.40 -1.07 -3.20
N ALA A 152 -10.06 -0.45 -4.33
CA ALA A 152 -10.04 1.00 -4.46
C ALA A 152 -11.41 1.61 -4.16
N GLY A 153 -12.48 1.08 -4.76
CA GLY A 153 -13.85 1.55 -4.51
C GLY A 153 -14.32 1.37 -3.07
N PHE A 154 -13.95 0.24 -2.44
CA PHE A 154 -14.24 -0.01 -1.03
C PHE A 154 -13.53 1.02 -0.12
N ILE A 155 -12.24 1.27 -0.34
CA ILE A 155 -11.48 2.26 0.42
C ILE A 155 -12.08 3.66 0.23
N THR A 156 -12.41 4.06 -1.01
CA THR A 156 -13.06 5.35 -1.28
C THR A 156 -14.36 5.51 -0.49
N SER A 157 -15.19 4.47 -0.45
CA SER A 157 -16.46 4.49 0.30
C SER A 157 -16.21 4.63 1.80
N ARG A 158 -15.25 3.88 2.35
CA ARG A 158 -14.87 3.95 3.77
C ARG A 158 -14.28 5.31 4.16
N LEU A 159 -13.45 5.89 3.31
CA LEU A 159 -12.92 7.24 3.52
C LEU A 159 -14.04 8.29 3.56
N ALA A 160 -15.05 8.18 2.69
CA ALA A 160 -16.20 9.08 2.73
C ALA A 160 -16.98 8.99 4.05
N GLU A 161 -17.17 7.78 4.59
CA GLU A 161 -17.79 7.58 5.91
C GLU A 161 -16.94 8.17 7.05
N ILE A 162 -15.63 7.93 7.04
CA ILE A 162 -14.69 8.46 8.05
C ILE A 162 -14.72 9.99 8.04
N LEU A 163 -14.65 10.61 6.85
CA LEU A 163 -14.71 12.05 6.69
C LEU A 163 -16.04 12.63 7.16
N SER A 164 -17.17 11.97 6.85
CA SER A 164 -18.49 12.39 7.33
C SER A 164 -18.58 12.34 8.87
N ARG A 165 -18.08 11.27 9.49
CA ARG A 165 -18.05 11.13 10.96
C ARG A 165 -17.13 12.16 11.62
N ALA A 166 -15.97 12.42 11.04
CA ALA A 166 -15.04 13.44 11.53
C ALA A 166 -15.67 14.84 11.49
N LYS A 167 -16.40 15.18 10.41
CA LYS A 167 -17.18 16.44 10.32
C LYS A 167 -18.27 16.53 11.38
N ASN A 168 -19.08 15.48 11.50
CA ASN A 168 -20.19 15.44 12.45
C ASN A 168 -19.73 15.50 13.92
N SER A 169 -18.52 15.04 14.20
CA SER A 169 -17.92 15.10 15.55
C SER A 169 -17.12 16.38 15.82
N GLY A 170 -17.06 17.32 14.86
CA GLY A 170 -16.30 18.57 14.99
C GLY A 170 -14.78 18.38 15.00
N ARG A 171 -14.29 17.24 14.50
CA ARG A 171 -12.84 16.97 14.36
C ARG A 171 -12.24 17.66 13.13
N ILE A 172 -13.05 17.85 12.10
CA ILE A 172 -12.74 18.59 10.87
C ILE A 172 -13.91 19.47 10.45
#